data_AF-A0A7K2CVP5-F1
#
_entry.id   AF-A0A7K2CVP5-F1
#
_cell.length_a   1.000
_cell.length_b   1.000
_cell.length_c   1.000
_cell.angle_alpha   90.00
_cell.angle_beta   90.00
_cell.angle_gamma   90.00
#
_symmetry.space_group_name_H-M   'P 1'
#
loop_
_entity.id
_entity.type
_entity.pdbx_description
1 polymer ?
#
loop_
_entity_poly.entity_id
_entity_poly.type
_entity_poly.pdbx_seq_one_letter_code
_entity_poly.pdbx_strand_id
1 'polypeptide(L)'
;MGPVRELSELDDKELRFLLNDDRLPLSEQIRVLDERRRRAAELRREEELAELVASSAALGELEEAARLVADAQARLDEARRYRHICAQAAFDEGHTVVAVAQVARVARSTAMRLRDEPPGPPAPQRSPRPAR
;
A
#
# COMPACT_ATOMS: atom_id res chain seq x y z
N MET A 1 7.85 28.34 -42.58
CA MET A 1 6.86 27.27 -42.39
C MET A 1 7.17 26.63 -41.06
N GLY A 2 6.28 26.75 -40.08
CA GLY A 2 6.45 26.11 -38.77
C GLY A 2 6.33 24.58 -38.90
N PRO A 3 6.84 23.81 -37.93
CA PRO A 3 6.73 22.35 -37.97
C PRO A 3 5.26 21.94 -38.01
N VAL A 4 4.92 21.05 -38.96
CA VAL A 4 3.61 20.41 -39.01
C VAL A 4 3.53 19.48 -37.81
N ARG A 5 2.69 19.82 -36.82
CA ARG A 5 2.42 18.93 -35.68
C ARG A 5 1.76 17.66 -36.18
N GLU A 6 2.14 16.51 -35.64
CA GLU A 6 1.49 15.24 -35.98
C GLU A 6 0.06 15.22 -35.42
N LEU A 7 -0.89 14.61 -36.14
CA LEU A 7 -2.30 14.54 -35.70
C LEU A 7 -2.46 13.81 -34.35
N SER A 8 -1.55 12.87 -34.06
CA SER A 8 -1.44 12.15 -32.79
C SER A 8 -1.13 13.05 -31.60
N GLU A 9 -0.56 14.24 -31.82
CA GLU A 9 -0.20 15.20 -30.76
C GLU A 9 -1.31 16.22 -30.48
N LEU A 10 -2.31 16.32 -31.36
CA LEU A 10 -3.41 17.28 -31.23
C LEU A 10 -4.47 16.78 -30.26
N ASP A 11 -5.13 17.63 -29.50
CA ASP A 11 -6.26 17.22 -28.66
C ASP A 11 -7.57 17.02 -29.49
N ASP A 12 -8.62 16.45 -28.89
CA ASP A 12 -9.88 16.18 -29.64
C ASP A 12 -10.59 17.48 -30.10
N LYS A 13 -10.30 18.61 -29.43
CA LYS A 13 -10.86 19.92 -29.79
C LYS A 13 -10.13 20.50 -31.01
N GLU A 14 -8.81 20.38 -31.06
CA GLU A 14 -7.97 20.72 -32.19
C GLU A 14 -8.30 19.85 -33.41
N LEU A 15 -8.48 18.54 -33.23
CA LEU A 15 -8.91 17.63 -34.31
C LEU A 15 -10.32 17.97 -34.82
N ARG A 16 -11.26 18.33 -33.94
CA ARG A 16 -12.58 18.84 -34.35
C ARG A 16 -12.49 20.16 -35.11
N PHE A 17 -11.59 21.04 -34.69
CA PHE A 17 -11.38 22.32 -35.36
C PHE A 17 -10.87 22.11 -36.80
N LEU A 18 -9.92 21.20 -37.01
CA LEU A 18 -9.42 20.84 -38.35
C LEU A 18 -10.51 20.27 -39.27
N LEU A 19 -11.47 19.51 -38.74
CA LEU A 19 -12.59 18.99 -39.53
C LEU A 19 -13.58 20.06 -40.00
N ASN A 20 -13.62 21.21 -39.32
CA ASN A 20 -14.48 22.33 -39.68
C ASN A 20 -13.76 23.36 -40.58
N ASP A 21 -12.50 23.11 -40.96
CA ASP A 21 -11.76 23.97 -41.88
C ASP A 21 -12.02 23.55 -43.33
N ASP A 22 -12.87 24.31 -44.03
CA ASP A 22 -13.23 24.09 -45.43
C ASP A 22 -12.03 24.21 -46.40
N ARG A 23 -10.89 24.74 -45.93
CA ARG A 23 -9.65 24.85 -46.71
C ARG A 23 -8.81 23.57 -46.63
N LEU A 24 -9.14 22.65 -45.73
CA LEU A 24 -8.40 21.42 -45.54
C LEU A 24 -8.67 20.46 -46.70
N PRO A 25 -7.65 19.95 -47.40
CA PRO A 25 -7.84 18.96 -48.47
C PRO A 25 -8.56 17.72 -47.95
N LEU A 26 -9.41 17.10 -48.79
CA LEU A 26 -10.19 15.91 -48.43
C LEU A 26 -9.31 14.77 -47.87
N SER A 27 -8.09 14.60 -48.39
CA SER A 27 -7.13 13.61 -47.90
C SER A 27 -6.71 13.84 -46.45
N GLU A 28 -6.56 15.11 -46.05
CA GLU A 28 -6.24 15.48 -44.67
C GLU A 28 -7.47 15.36 -43.76
N GLN A 29 -8.67 15.69 -44.26
CA GLN A 29 -9.91 15.45 -43.51
C GLN A 29 -10.11 13.96 -43.19
N ILE A 30 -9.79 13.06 -44.13
CA ILE A 30 -9.83 11.61 -43.91
C ILE A 30 -8.84 11.20 -42.81
N ARG A 31 -7.60 11.71 -42.84
CA ARG A 31 -6.59 11.42 -41.80
C ARG A 31 -7.04 11.87 -40.42
N VAL A 32 -7.65 13.05 -40.31
CA VAL A 32 -8.20 13.56 -39.04
C VAL A 32 -9.35 12.68 -38.54
N LEU A 33 -10.25 12.22 -39.43
CA LEU A 33 -11.32 11.29 -39.07
C LEU A 33 -10.77 9.93 -38.59
N ASP A 34 -9.77 9.40 -39.27
CA ASP A 34 -9.16 8.11 -38.91
C ASP A 34 -8.46 8.18 -37.56
N GLU A 35 -7.74 9.26 -37.27
CA GLU A 35 -7.12 9.47 -35.95
C GLU A 35 -8.17 9.57 -34.84
N ARG A 36 -9.26 10.31 -35.06
CA ARG A 36 -10.36 10.38 -34.06
C ARG A 36 -11.03 9.03 -33.85
N ARG A 37 -11.21 8.23 -34.91
CA ARG A 37 -11.76 6.86 -34.81
C ARG A 37 -10.82 5.96 -34.03
N ARG A 38 -9.51 6.05 -34.28
CA ARG A 38 -8.49 5.30 -33.56
C ARG A 38 -8.56 5.62 -32.06
N ARG A 39 -8.59 6.89 -31.68
CA ARG A 39 -8.70 7.32 -30.27
C ARG A 39 -10.00 6.85 -29.62
N ALA A 40 -11.13 6.94 -30.33
CA ALA A 40 -12.39 6.41 -29.84
C ALA A 40 -12.37 4.88 -29.65
N ALA A 41 -11.54 4.16 -30.39
CA ALA A 41 -11.33 2.72 -30.18
C ALA A 41 -10.38 2.45 -29.01
N GLU A 42 -9.34 3.26 -28.83
CA GLU A 42 -8.43 3.18 -27.68
C GLU A 42 -9.17 3.46 -26.36
N LEU A 43 -9.95 4.54 -26.29
CA LEU A 43 -10.78 4.86 -25.12
C LEU A 43 -11.77 3.74 -24.77
N ARG A 44 -12.43 3.15 -25.77
CA ARG A 44 -13.34 2.01 -25.52
C ARG A 44 -12.60 0.79 -24.99
N ARG A 45 -11.40 0.50 -25.50
CA ARG A 45 -10.56 -0.58 -24.96
C ARG A 45 -10.13 -0.29 -23.52
N GLU A 46 -9.79 0.95 -23.21
CA GLU A 46 -9.45 1.36 -21.83
C GLU A 46 -10.66 1.22 -20.90
N GLU A 47 -11.85 1.64 -21.33
CA GLU A 47 -13.11 1.45 -20.60
C GLU A 47 -13.43 -0.03 -20.38
N GLU A 48 -13.33 -0.87 -21.43
CA GLU A 48 -13.52 -2.33 -21.34
C GLU A 48 -12.51 -2.97 -20.36
N LEU A 49 -11.24 -2.56 -20.41
CA LEU A 49 -10.22 -3.02 -19.46
C LEU A 49 -10.51 -2.54 -18.04
N ALA A 50 -10.95 -1.29 -17.86
CA ALA A 50 -11.33 -0.76 -16.56
C ALA A 50 -12.52 -1.52 -15.96
N GLU A 51 -13.51 -1.90 -16.78
CA GLU A 51 -14.64 -2.71 -16.36
C GLU A 51 -14.23 -4.15 -15.99
N LEU A 52 -13.33 -4.76 -16.78
CA LEU A 52 -12.74 -6.07 -16.46
C LEU A 52 -11.95 -6.04 -15.14
N VAL A 53 -11.17 -4.98 -14.92
CA VAL A 53 -10.44 -4.76 -13.67
C VAL A 53 -11.42 -4.58 -12.51
N ALA A 54 -12.43 -3.71 -12.66
CA ALA A 54 -13.43 -3.44 -11.63
C ALA A 54 -14.27 -4.67 -11.25
N SER A 55 -14.51 -5.58 -12.21
CA SER A 55 -15.24 -6.84 -11.98
C SER A 55 -14.35 -7.98 -11.46
N SER A 56 -13.03 -7.76 -11.35
CA SER A 56 -12.11 -8.78 -10.87
C SER A 56 -12.18 -8.95 -9.36
N ALA A 57 -12.75 -10.08 -8.92
CA ALA A 57 -12.78 -10.46 -7.50
C ALA A 57 -11.38 -10.56 -6.86
N ALA A 58 -10.35 -10.85 -7.66
CA ALA A 58 -8.96 -10.97 -7.18
C ALA A 58 -8.42 -9.65 -6.61
N LEU A 59 -8.90 -8.48 -7.07
CA LEU A 59 -8.48 -7.19 -6.50
C LEU A 59 -9.07 -6.97 -5.11
N GLY A 60 -10.31 -7.40 -4.89
CA GLY A 60 -10.93 -7.36 -3.56
C GLY A 60 -10.18 -8.26 -2.57
N GLU A 61 -9.83 -9.48 -2.98
CA GLU A 61 -9.04 -10.40 -2.15
C GLU A 61 -7.64 -9.85 -1.82
N LEU A 62 -6.99 -9.17 -2.78
CA LEU A 62 -5.71 -8.53 -2.56
C LEU A 62 -5.81 -7.33 -1.60
N GLU A 63 -6.88 -6.54 -1.67
CA GLU A 63 -7.11 -5.42 -0.75
C GLU A 63 -7.37 -5.91 0.68
N GLU A 64 -8.19 -6.95 0.85
CA GLU A 64 -8.41 -7.58 2.16
C GLU A 64 -7.13 -8.19 2.73
N ALA A 65 -6.35 -8.87 1.90
CA ALA A 65 -5.04 -9.40 2.29
C ALA A 65 -4.08 -8.28 2.72
N ALA A 66 -4.04 -7.16 1.99
CA ALA A 66 -3.22 -6.01 2.34
C ALA A 66 -3.63 -5.39 3.69
N ARG A 67 -4.94 -5.28 3.95
CA ARG A 67 -5.46 -4.82 5.26
C ARG A 67 -5.06 -5.75 6.40
N LEU A 68 -5.19 -7.07 6.22
CA LEU A 68 -4.77 -8.06 7.21
C LEU A 68 -3.26 -7.97 7.52
N VAL A 69 -2.43 -7.79 6.50
CA VAL A 69 -0.99 -7.60 6.67
C VAL A 69 -0.68 -6.31 7.42
N ALA A 70 -1.36 -5.20 7.09
CA ALA A 70 -1.19 -3.93 7.79
C ALA A 70 -1.57 -4.03 9.26
N ASP A 71 -2.70 -4.66 9.59
CA ASP A 71 -3.13 -4.91 10.97
C ASP A 71 -2.14 -5.80 11.73
N ALA A 72 -1.65 -6.86 11.08
CA ALA A 72 -0.65 -7.74 11.65
C ALA A 72 0.67 -6.99 11.95
N GLN A 73 1.06 -6.06 11.09
CA GLN A 73 2.25 -5.23 11.26
C GLN A 73 2.05 -4.20 12.40
N ALA A 74 0.91 -3.53 12.46
CA ALA A 74 0.59 -2.60 13.54
C ALA A 74 0.69 -3.28 14.92
N ARG A 75 0.15 -4.50 15.04
CA ARG A 75 0.27 -5.33 16.24
C ARG A 75 1.70 -5.77 16.54
N LEU A 76 2.56 -5.94 15.53
CA LEU A 76 3.99 -6.24 15.74
C LEU A 76 4.70 -5.03 16.36
N ASP A 77 4.43 -3.86 15.83
CA ASP A 77 5.08 -2.63 16.26
C ASP A 77 4.59 -2.18 17.66
N GLU A 78 3.33 -2.42 17.99
CA GLU A 78 2.81 -2.26 19.36
C GLU A 78 3.52 -3.21 20.34
N ALA A 79 3.63 -4.50 20.00
CA ALA A 79 4.34 -5.47 20.85
C ALA A 79 5.83 -5.13 21.04
N ARG A 80 6.50 -4.60 20.01
CA ARG A 80 7.88 -4.11 20.11
C ARG A 80 7.99 -2.91 21.06
N ARG A 81 7.09 -1.94 20.93
CA ARG A 81 7.04 -0.78 21.82
C ARG A 81 6.83 -1.18 23.27
N TYR A 82 5.88 -2.08 23.53
CA TYR A 82 5.62 -2.56 24.88
C TYR A 82 6.83 -3.27 25.49
N ARG A 83 7.49 -4.16 24.74
CA ARG A 83 8.73 -4.82 25.20
C ARG A 83 9.83 -3.82 25.56
N HIS A 84 9.97 -2.74 24.78
CA HIS A 84 10.94 -1.69 25.06
C HIS A 84 10.64 -0.99 26.39
N ILE A 85 9.37 -0.61 26.62
CA ILE A 85 8.91 0.02 27.87
C ILE A 85 9.20 -0.90 29.07
N CYS A 86 8.86 -2.19 28.98
CA CYS A 86 9.12 -3.13 30.08
C CYS A 86 10.62 -3.34 30.34
N ALA A 87 11.44 -3.38 29.28
CA ALA A 87 12.89 -3.50 29.42
C ALA A 87 13.49 -2.26 30.11
N GLN A 88 12.99 -1.07 29.78
CA GLN A 88 13.41 0.18 30.41
C GLN A 88 12.98 0.25 31.89
N ALA A 89 11.73 -0.09 32.20
CA ALA A 89 11.26 -0.15 33.58
C ALA A 89 12.07 -1.13 34.44
N ALA A 90 12.39 -2.31 33.90
CA ALA A 90 13.23 -3.28 34.59
C ALA A 90 14.67 -2.76 34.82
N PHE A 91 15.20 -1.97 33.89
CA PHE A 91 16.50 -1.31 34.08
C PHE A 91 16.44 -0.25 35.19
N ASP A 92 15.41 0.59 35.18
CA ASP A 92 15.23 1.68 36.15
C ASP A 92 15.01 1.15 37.59
N GLU A 93 14.39 -0.02 37.73
CA GLU A 93 14.23 -0.74 39.00
C GLU A 93 15.51 -1.51 39.44
N GLY A 94 16.58 -1.47 38.66
CA GLY A 94 17.86 -2.10 39.00
C GLY A 94 17.93 -3.61 38.78
N HIS A 95 17.05 -4.18 37.94
CA HIS A 95 17.12 -5.61 37.60
C HIS A 95 18.37 -5.94 36.78
N THR A 96 18.85 -7.17 36.90
CA THR A 96 20.03 -7.62 36.15
C THR A 96 19.78 -7.60 34.64
N VAL A 97 20.85 -7.39 33.85
CA VAL A 97 20.81 -7.39 32.37
C VAL A 97 20.16 -8.67 31.81
N VAL A 98 20.29 -9.80 32.52
CA VAL A 98 19.67 -11.09 32.15
C VAL A 98 18.15 -11.03 32.26
N ALA A 99 17.60 -10.40 33.31
CA ALA A 99 16.16 -10.22 33.49
C ALA A 99 15.58 -9.26 32.44
N VAL A 100 16.29 -8.17 32.13
CA VAL A 100 15.93 -7.22 31.04
C VAL A 100 15.92 -7.92 29.68
N ALA A 101 16.93 -8.77 29.41
CA ALA A 101 17.00 -9.54 28.17
C ALA A 101 15.90 -10.61 28.06
N GLN A 102 15.45 -11.18 29.17
CA GLN A 102 14.32 -12.12 29.20
C GLN A 102 12.99 -11.41 28.91
N VAL A 103 12.77 -10.21 29.45
CA VAL A 103 11.62 -9.35 29.15
C VAL A 103 11.58 -8.96 27.66
N ALA A 104 12.73 -8.58 27.10
CA ALA A 104 12.85 -8.27 25.67
C ALA A 104 12.58 -9.48 24.74
N ARG A 105 12.74 -10.71 25.25
CA ARG A 105 12.54 -11.97 24.50
C ARG A 105 11.16 -12.61 24.70
N VAL A 106 10.27 -12.03 25.51
CA VAL A 106 8.92 -12.55 25.73
C VAL A 106 8.18 -12.74 24.40
N ALA A 107 7.58 -13.92 24.19
CA ALA A 107 6.86 -14.23 22.96
C ALA A 107 5.78 -13.18 22.64
N ARG A 108 5.55 -12.91 21.35
CA ARG A 108 4.60 -11.87 20.89
C ARG A 108 3.19 -12.07 21.46
N SER A 109 2.74 -13.32 21.52
CA SER A 109 1.45 -13.73 22.07
C SER A 109 1.30 -13.46 23.56
N THR A 110 2.42 -13.38 24.29
CA THR A 110 2.45 -13.03 25.71
C THR A 110 2.51 -11.52 25.90
N ALA A 111 3.30 -10.80 25.09
CA ALA A 111 3.33 -9.33 25.10
C ALA A 111 1.95 -8.70 24.79
N MET A 112 1.21 -9.26 23.83
CA MET A 112 -0.14 -8.78 23.51
C MET A 112 -1.19 -9.10 24.59
N ARG A 113 -0.97 -10.14 25.42
CA ARG A 113 -1.86 -10.46 26.56
C ARG A 113 -1.65 -9.53 27.76
N LEU A 114 -0.44 -9.01 27.91
CA LEU A 114 -0.05 -8.12 29.01
C LEU A 114 -0.32 -6.63 28.69
N ARG A 115 -0.77 -6.30 27.47
CA ARG A 115 -1.05 -4.93 27.03
C ARG A 115 -2.10 -4.23 27.91
N ASP A 116 -3.10 -4.98 28.38
CA ASP A 116 -4.21 -4.43 29.17
C ASP A 116 -3.90 -4.48 30.69
N GLU A 117 -2.73 -5.00 31.07
CA GLU A 117 -2.21 -4.93 32.44
C GLU A 117 -1.26 -3.74 32.58
N PRO A 118 -1.32 -3.01 33.71
CA PRO A 118 -0.33 -1.97 33.98
C PRO A 118 1.07 -2.59 33.95
N PRO A 119 2.06 -1.92 33.34
CA PRO A 119 3.42 -2.44 33.28
C PRO A 119 3.92 -2.65 34.71
N GLY A 120 3.92 -3.91 35.14
CA GLY A 120 4.41 -4.35 36.43
C GLY A 120 5.69 -5.16 36.26
N PRO A 121 6.55 -5.22 37.28
CA PRO A 121 7.77 -5.99 37.22
C PRO A 121 7.44 -7.44 36.85
N PRO A 122 8.26 -8.08 35.98
CA PRO A 122 8.08 -9.49 35.69
C PRO A 122 8.10 -10.27 37.01
N ALA A 123 7.14 -11.19 37.19
CA ALA A 123 7.07 -12.01 38.38
C ALA A 123 8.46 -12.65 38.66
N PRO A 124 8.95 -12.62 39.91
CA PRO A 124 10.27 -13.14 40.23
C PRO A 124 10.35 -14.59 39.77
N GLN A 125 11.20 -14.87 38.78
CA GLN A 125 11.49 -16.23 38.37
C GLN A 125 12.08 -16.93 39.60
N ARG A 126 11.35 -17.89 40.15
CA ARG A 126 11.91 -18.82 41.12
C ARG A 126 13.08 -19.51 40.43
N SER A 127 14.30 -19.17 40.85
CA SER A 127 15.51 -19.88 40.45
C SER A 127 15.25 -21.38 40.62
N PRO A 128 15.57 -22.23 39.63
CA PRO A 128 15.49 -23.67 39.84
C PRO A 128 16.36 -24.00 41.05
N ARG A 129 15.74 -24.57 42.10
CA ARG A 129 16.45 -25.11 43.25
C ARG A 129 17.53 -26.05 42.71
N PRO A 130 18.79 -25.95 43.15
CA PRO A 130 19.76 -26.98 42.80
C PRO A 130 19.23 -28.31 43.34
N ALA A 131 19.10 -29.28 42.45
CA ALA A 131 18.82 -30.66 42.84
C ALA A 131 19.94 -31.11 43.79
N ARG A 132 19.56 -31.48 45.02
CA ARG A 132 20.41 -32.25 45.92
C ARG A 132 20.25 -33.73 45.60
#